data_AF-A0A7S2HK88-F1
#
_entry.id   AF-A0A7S2HK88-F1
#
_cell.length_a   1.000
_cell.length_b   1.000
_cell.length_c   1.000
_cell.angle_alpha   90.00
_cell.angle_beta   90.00
_cell.angle_gamma   90.00
#
_symmetry.space_group_name_H-M   'P 1'
#
loop_
_entity.id
_entity.type
_entity.pdbx_description
1 polymer ?
#
loop_
_entity_poly.entity_id
_entity_poly.type
_entity_poly.pdbx_seq_one_letter_code
_entity_poly.pdbx_strand_id
1 'polypeptide(L)'
;MANKEGNVIRLHLLKLHESPILPEPDNDDNDFGDFDAYERFHMIWIVDDENGSSEPTPEDAASSKTWEGITEGDLVAIPELLSGSGEFESLRFAGARREGGGIPLLEGGIESPEIPSVIFSLAEQKGFSLREMYERPIESFLDEQGFSLADVFGADEDVDEFWENPHVARRTGPPTDDTWQIPLRQCTWLNTVSFAVGVGAVGGGGEL
;
A
#
# COMPACT_ATOMS: atom_id res chain seq x y z
N MET A 1 32.76 -7.22 0.58
CA MET A 1 31.81 -6.52 -0.31
C MET A 1 30.55 -7.36 -0.30
N ALA A 2 29.55 -6.96 0.49
CA ALA A 2 28.28 -7.69 0.53
C ALA A 2 27.57 -7.47 -0.82
N ASN A 3 27.06 -8.55 -1.42
CA ASN A 3 26.15 -8.45 -2.55
C ASN A 3 24.98 -7.54 -2.13
N LYS A 4 24.85 -6.38 -2.78
CA LYS A 4 23.58 -5.65 -2.77
C LYS A 4 22.64 -6.50 -3.63
N GLU A 5 21.97 -7.49 -3.04
CA GLU A 5 20.67 -7.89 -3.57
C GLU A 5 19.89 -6.57 -3.73
N GLY A 6 19.51 -6.27 -4.97
CA GLY A 6 18.90 -4.99 -5.28
C GLY A 6 17.70 -4.82 -4.38
N ASN A 7 17.67 -3.74 -3.58
CA ASN A 7 16.49 -3.44 -2.80
C ASN A 7 15.37 -3.16 -3.80
N VAL A 8 14.37 -4.02 -3.83
CA VAL A 8 13.20 -3.88 -4.71
C VAL A 8 12.03 -3.48 -3.83
N ILE A 9 11.29 -2.48 -4.27
CA ILE A 9 9.95 -2.17 -3.75
C ILE A 9 8.96 -2.61 -4.81
N ARG A 10 7.89 -3.29 -4.41
CA ARG A 10 6.82 -3.74 -5.30
C ARG A 10 5.55 -2.97 -5.04
N LEU A 11 4.79 -2.71 -6.10
CA LEU A 11 3.39 -2.32 -6.04
C LEU A 11 2.56 -3.53 -6.47
N HIS A 12 1.75 -4.05 -5.54
CA HIS A 12 0.82 -5.14 -5.78
C HIS A 12 -0.59 -4.59 -5.98
N LEU A 13 -1.18 -4.93 -7.13
CA LEU A 13 -2.55 -4.58 -7.44
C LEU A 13 -3.43 -5.82 -7.20
N LEU A 14 -4.29 -5.75 -6.18
CA LEU A 14 -5.17 -6.83 -5.77
C LEU A 14 -6.62 -6.38 -5.88
N LYS A 15 -7.51 -7.32 -6.20
CA LYS A 15 -8.95 -7.13 -6.27
C LYS A 15 -9.65 -8.07 -5.29
N LEU A 16 -10.63 -7.58 -4.53
CA LEU A 16 -11.43 -8.43 -3.65
C LEU A 16 -12.54 -9.17 -4.42
N HIS A 17 -12.72 -10.47 -4.15
CA HIS A 17 -13.75 -11.30 -4.82
C HIS A 17 -15.18 -10.87 -4.44
N GLU A 18 -15.36 -10.49 -3.18
CA GLU A 18 -16.62 -10.00 -2.61
C GLU A 18 -16.26 -8.79 -1.75
N SER A 19 -17.10 -7.75 -1.76
CA SER A 19 -16.96 -6.67 -0.78
C SER A 19 -16.98 -7.32 0.61
N PRO A 20 -15.99 -7.03 1.48
CA PRO A 20 -15.88 -7.68 2.77
C PRO A 20 -17.21 -7.49 3.53
N ILE A 21 -17.80 -8.59 4.00
CA ILE A 21 -18.99 -8.55 4.85
C ILE A 21 -18.52 -8.05 6.22
N LEU A 22 -18.44 -6.73 6.39
CA LEU A 22 -17.99 -6.10 7.63
C LEU A 22 -18.74 -6.68 8.83
N PRO A 23 -18.11 -6.74 10.03
CA PRO A 23 -18.84 -7.13 11.22
C PRO A 23 -20.00 -6.14 11.35
N GLU A 24 -21.23 -6.63 11.49
CA GLU A 24 -22.35 -5.73 11.77
C GLU A 24 -22.01 -5.01 13.08
N PRO A 25 -22.07 -3.67 13.13
CA PRO A 25 -21.84 -2.96 14.38
C PRO A 25 -22.80 -3.51 15.43
N ASP A 26 -22.30 -3.80 16.63
CA ASP A 26 -23.15 -4.17 17.76
C ASP A 26 -24.20 -3.08 17.93
N ASN A 27 -25.45 -3.40 17.58
CA ASN A 27 -26.61 -2.50 17.61
C ASN A 27 -27.04 -2.20 19.07
N ASP A 28 -26.11 -1.76 19.92
CA ASP A 28 -26.41 -1.20 21.23
C ASP A 28 -26.55 0.32 21.05
N ASP A 29 -27.78 0.72 20.71
CA ASP A 29 -28.43 2.00 20.99
C ASP A 29 -27.51 3.20 21.28
N ASN A 30 -27.14 3.97 20.25
CA ASN A 30 -27.43 5.41 20.14
C ASN A 30 -26.62 6.04 18.99
N ASP A 31 -27.36 6.69 18.08
CA ASP A 31 -26.98 7.94 17.40
C ASP A 31 -25.58 8.01 16.76
N PHE A 32 -25.47 7.74 15.46
CA PHE A 32 -24.87 8.63 14.44
C PHE A 32 -24.95 7.93 13.07
N GLY A 33 -25.77 8.49 12.17
CA GLY A 33 -25.61 8.23 10.75
C GLY A 33 -24.24 8.71 10.27
N ASP A 34 -23.70 8.05 9.24
CA ASP A 34 -22.37 8.22 8.61
C ASP A 34 -21.19 7.40 9.19
N PHE A 35 -21.45 6.19 9.68
CA PHE A 35 -20.42 5.26 10.20
C PHE A 35 -19.73 4.37 9.14
N ASP A 36 -19.93 4.56 7.83
CA ASP A 36 -19.69 3.48 6.86
C ASP A 36 -18.36 3.55 6.07
N ALA A 37 -17.69 4.71 5.96
CA ALA A 37 -16.42 4.84 5.20
C ALA A 37 -15.19 5.04 6.09
N TYR A 38 -15.33 5.81 7.17
CA TYR A 38 -14.25 6.18 8.06
C TYR A 38 -13.71 4.98 8.86
N GLU A 39 -14.58 4.06 9.26
CA GLU A 39 -14.16 2.83 9.94
C GLU A 39 -13.40 1.89 9.01
N ARG A 40 -13.82 1.76 7.74
CA ARG A 40 -13.15 0.91 6.73
C ARG A 40 -11.71 1.35 6.46
N PHE A 41 -11.49 2.66 6.45
CA PHE A 41 -10.16 3.23 6.29
C PHE A 41 -9.26 2.91 7.49
N HIS A 42 -9.82 2.89 8.70
CA HIS A 42 -9.10 2.68 9.95
C HIS A 42 -8.99 1.23 10.45
N MET A 43 -9.60 0.28 9.75
CA MET A 43 -9.49 -1.14 10.07
C MET A 43 -8.08 -1.66 9.82
N ILE A 44 -7.58 -2.52 10.71
CA ILE A 44 -6.31 -3.21 10.46
C ILE A 44 -6.56 -4.29 9.43
N TRP A 45 -6.08 -4.08 8.21
CA TRP A 45 -6.11 -5.12 7.20
C TRP A 45 -4.91 -6.04 7.40
N ILE A 46 -5.15 -7.30 7.76
CA ILE A 46 -4.09 -8.30 7.83
C ILE A 46 -4.23 -9.20 6.62
N VAL A 47 -3.23 -9.19 5.77
CA VAL A 47 -3.13 -10.13 4.67
C VAL A 47 -2.58 -11.44 5.23
N ASP A 48 -3.42 -12.45 5.29
CA ASP A 48 -3.02 -13.79 5.73
C ASP A 48 -2.37 -14.54 4.55
N ASP A 49 -1.07 -14.79 4.72
CA ASP A 49 -0.20 -15.47 3.76
C ASP A 49 0.50 -16.61 4.49
N GLU A 50 -0.29 -17.58 4.98
CA GLU A 50 0.22 -18.81 5.59
C GLU A 50 1.32 -19.40 4.68
N ASN A 51 2.57 -19.30 5.16
CA ASN A 51 3.80 -19.78 4.52
C ASN A 51 4.41 -18.97 3.35
N GLY A 52 4.03 -17.71 3.12
CA GLY A 52 4.75 -16.89 2.12
C GLY A 52 4.45 -17.23 0.66
N SER A 53 3.40 -18.00 0.40
CA SER A 53 3.20 -18.71 -0.85
C SER A 53 1.72 -18.90 -1.21
N SER A 54 0.80 -18.27 -0.50
CA SER A 54 -0.62 -18.31 -0.87
C SER A 54 -0.83 -17.37 -2.04
N GLU A 55 -0.63 -17.89 -3.25
CA GLU A 55 -0.93 -17.16 -4.47
C GLU A 55 -2.43 -16.80 -4.47
N PRO A 56 -2.79 -15.50 -4.55
CA PRO A 56 -4.17 -15.07 -4.80
C PRO A 56 -4.68 -15.69 -6.11
N THR A 57 -6.00 -15.80 -6.27
CA THR A 57 -6.51 -16.55 -7.43
C THR A 57 -6.19 -15.82 -8.75
N PRO A 58 -5.70 -16.53 -9.77
CA PRO A 58 -5.45 -15.94 -11.08
C PRO A 58 -6.73 -16.00 -11.92
N GLU A 59 -7.46 -14.89 -12.00
CA GLU A 59 -8.42 -14.64 -13.09
C GLU A 59 -7.69 -13.79 -14.13
N ASP A 60 -7.17 -14.45 -15.17
CA ASP A 60 -6.56 -13.82 -16.37
C ASP A 60 -5.28 -12.98 -16.16
N ALA A 61 -4.25 -13.54 -15.50
CA ALA A 61 -2.91 -12.95 -15.48
C ALA A 61 -2.25 -12.99 -16.87
N ALA A 62 -2.56 -12.00 -17.72
CA ALA A 62 -2.01 -11.88 -19.08
C ALA A 62 -0.53 -11.44 -19.12
N SER A 63 0.16 -11.32 -17.98
CA SER A 63 1.58 -10.93 -17.95
C SER A 63 2.43 -11.94 -17.19
N SER A 64 3.55 -12.32 -17.81
CA SER A 64 4.50 -13.36 -17.40
C SER A 64 5.36 -13.01 -16.16
N LYS A 65 4.77 -12.40 -15.13
CA LYS A 65 5.48 -12.06 -13.89
C LYS A 65 5.04 -13.01 -12.78
N THR A 66 5.93 -13.84 -12.29
CA THR A 66 5.66 -14.74 -11.17
C THR A 66 5.35 -13.95 -9.90
N TRP A 67 4.25 -14.29 -9.21
CA TRP A 67 3.98 -13.82 -7.86
C TRP A 67 5.12 -14.25 -6.92
N GLU A 68 5.71 -13.30 -6.20
CA GLU A 68 6.83 -13.52 -5.27
C GLU A 68 6.42 -13.33 -3.79
N GLY A 69 5.12 -13.14 -3.52
CA GLY A 69 4.61 -12.74 -2.21
C GLY A 69 4.73 -11.23 -1.95
N ILE A 70 4.10 -10.79 -0.86
CA ILE A 70 4.20 -9.43 -0.34
C ILE A 70 5.29 -9.41 0.74
N THR A 71 6.17 -8.43 0.68
CA THR A 71 7.27 -8.25 1.63
C THR A 71 7.17 -6.92 2.38
N GLU A 72 7.86 -6.84 3.52
CA GLU A 72 7.86 -5.61 4.34
C GLU A 72 8.41 -4.41 3.54
N GLY A 73 7.59 -3.36 3.49
CA GLY A 73 7.84 -2.14 2.76
C GLY A 73 7.22 -2.09 1.36
N ASP A 74 6.64 -3.18 0.84
CA ASP A 74 5.90 -3.15 -0.43
C ASP A 74 4.63 -2.30 -0.32
N LEU A 75 4.13 -1.83 -1.45
CA LEU A 75 2.83 -1.17 -1.58
C LEU A 75 1.79 -2.18 -2.05
N VAL A 76 0.59 -2.08 -1.48
CA VAL A 76 -0.57 -2.89 -1.86
C VAL A 76 -1.72 -1.93 -2.13
N ALA A 77 -2.29 -1.99 -3.33
CA ALA A 77 -3.46 -1.23 -3.69
C ALA A 77 -4.63 -2.18 -3.93
N ILE A 78 -5.75 -1.87 -3.27
CA ILE A 78 -7.01 -2.63 -3.33
C ILE A 78 -8.11 -1.66 -3.73
N PRO A 79 -8.38 -1.45 -5.03
CA PRO A 79 -9.31 -0.43 -5.51
C PRO A 79 -10.74 -0.56 -4.96
N GLU A 80 -11.16 -1.76 -4.56
CA GLU A 80 -12.47 -1.98 -3.93
C GLU A 80 -12.60 -1.38 -2.53
N LEU A 81 -11.50 -0.89 -1.94
CA LEU A 81 -11.52 -0.11 -0.71
C LEU A 81 -11.88 1.37 -0.91
N LEU A 82 -11.99 1.84 -2.17
CA LEU A 82 -12.37 3.23 -2.47
C LEU A 82 -13.84 3.47 -2.08
N SER A 83 -14.06 4.33 -1.08
CA SER A 83 -15.34 5.00 -0.87
C SER A 83 -15.50 6.23 -1.78
N GLY A 84 -14.40 6.67 -2.41
CA GLY A 84 -14.32 7.90 -3.20
C GLY A 84 -13.89 9.10 -2.37
N SER A 85 -13.29 8.87 -1.19
CA SER A 85 -12.86 9.94 -0.29
C SER A 85 -11.52 10.56 -0.67
N GLY A 86 -10.69 9.86 -1.46
CA GLY A 86 -9.43 10.40 -1.98
C GLY A 86 -8.59 9.38 -2.74
N GLU A 87 -7.55 9.88 -3.40
CA GLU A 87 -6.70 9.16 -4.37
C GLU A 87 -5.85 8.06 -3.72
N PHE A 88 -5.54 8.19 -2.43
CA PHE A 88 -4.69 7.26 -1.67
C PHE A 88 -5.49 6.29 -0.81
N GLU A 89 -6.82 6.40 -0.79
CA GLU A 89 -7.69 5.63 0.09
C GLU A 89 -7.53 4.11 -0.06
N SER A 90 -7.18 3.63 -1.25
CA SER A 90 -6.94 2.20 -1.53
C SER A 90 -5.49 1.76 -1.31
N LEU A 91 -4.55 2.69 -1.13
CA LEU A 91 -3.13 2.41 -1.01
C LEU A 91 -2.78 2.03 0.43
N ARG A 92 -2.01 0.96 0.58
CA ARG A 92 -1.51 0.49 1.86
C ARG A 92 -0.02 0.17 1.78
N PHE A 93 0.68 0.36 2.88
CA PHE A 93 2.06 -0.09 3.07
C PHE A 93 2.09 -1.44 3.80
N ALA A 94 2.81 -2.40 3.26
CA ALA A 94 3.04 -3.69 3.92
C ALA A 94 4.02 -3.52 5.10
N GLY A 95 3.56 -3.77 6.32
CA GLY A 95 4.40 -3.77 7.52
C GLY A 95 5.12 -5.10 7.75
N ALA A 96 5.85 -5.18 8.86
CA ALA A 96 6.56 -6.40 9.26
C ALA A 96 5.57 -7.56 9.52
N ARG A 97 5.94 -8.75 9.03
CA ARG A 97 5.15 -9.98 9.23
C ARG A 97 5.05 -10.30 10.73
N ARG A 98 3.82 -10.56 11.21
CA ARG A 98 3.53 -10.88 12.61
C ARG A 98 3.81 -12.35 12.93
N GLU A 99 3.98 -12.66 14.22
CA GLU A 99 3.95 -14.04 14.70
C GLU A 99 2.61 -14.69 14.32
N GLY A 100 2.64 -15.65 13.40
CA GLY A 100 1.44 -16.24 12.77
C GLY A 100 1.37 -16.07 11.25
N GLY A 101 2.27 -15.29 10.64
CA GLY A 101 2.43 -15.22 9.18
C GLY A 101 1.68 -14.08 8.50
N GLY A 102 0.74 -13.42 9.19
CA GLY A 102 -0.01 -12.29 8.64
C GLY A 102 0.83 -11.02 8.45
N ILE A 103 0.58 -10.31 7.35
CA ILE A 103 1.23 -9.04 7.01
C ILE A 103 0.23 -7.91 7.27
N PRO A 104 0.52 -7.00 8.20
CA PRO A 104 -0.33 -5.84 8.42
C PRO A 104 -0.20 -4.87 7.24
N LEU A 105 -1.32 -4.40 6.72
CA LEU A 105 -1.41 -3.33 5.73
C LEU A 105 -1.73 -2.03 6.46
N LEU A 106 -0.82 -1.07 6.36
CA LEU A 106 -0.86 0.21 7.03
C LEU A 106 -1.43 1.26 6.07
N GLU A 107 -2.26 2.16 6.57
CA GLU A 107 -2.85 3.25 5.79
C GLU A 107 -1.78 4.08 5.06
N GLY A 108 -2.07 4.44 3.81
CA GLY A 108 -1.24 5.34 3.00
C GLY A 108 -1.76 6.76 2.90
N GLY A 109 -2.82 7.11 3.63
CA GLY A 109 -3.52 8.41 3.54
C GLY A 109 -4.81 8.35 2.71
N ILE A 110 -5.56 9.45 2.66
CA ILE A 110 -6.82 9.57 1.90
C ILE A 110 -6.63 10.52 0.71
N GLU A 111 -6.50 11.82 0.96
CA GLU A 111 -6.33 12.86 -0.07
C GLU A 111 -4.85 13.11 -0.41
N SER A 112 -3.94 12.73 0.49
CA SER A 112 -2.49 12.88 0.29
C SER A 112 -1.75 11.71 0.90
N PRO A 113 -0.52 11.40 0.43
CA PRO A 113 0.27 10.33 1.01
C PRO A 113 0.64 10.61 2.46
N GLU A 114 0.31 9.66 3.34
CA GLU A 114 0.77 9.64 4.72
C GLU A 114 1.70 8.44 4.93
N ILE A 115 2.94 8.69 5.36
CA ILE A 115 3.94 7.63 5.52
C ILE A 115 3.87 7.07 6.95
N PRO A 116 3.60 5.77 7.14
CA PRO A 116 3.61 5.18 8.47
C PRO A 116 5.00 5.28 9.12
N SER A 117 5.05 5.61 10.42
CA SER A 117 6.31 5.74 11.18
C SER A 117 7.24 4.52 11.10
N VAL A 118 6.67 3.31 10.97
CA VAL A 118 7.44 2.07 10.79
C VAL A 118 8.10 1.98 9.42
N ILE A 119 7.48 2.51 8.38
CA ILE A 119 8.03 2.58 7.02
C ILE A 119 9.14 3.63 6.96
N PHE A 120 8.96 4.77 7.64
CA PHE A 120 10.02 5.75 7.83
C PHE A 120 11.27 5.10 8.47
N SER A 121 11.08 4.39 9.57
CA SER A 121 12.16 3.68 10.27
C SER A 121 12.82 2.61 9.38
N LEU A 122 12.04 1.91 8.54
CA LEU A 122 12.54 0.92 7.59
C LEU A 122 13.48 1.55 6.54
N ALA A 123 13.11 2.72 6.02
CA ALA A 123 13.94 3.44 5.05
C ALA A 123 15.29 3.85 5.67
N GLU A 124 15.28 4.37 6.90
CA GLU A 124 16.49 4.69 7.64
C GLU A 124 17.39 3.46 7.87
N GLN A 125 16.78 2.33 8.25
CA GLN A 125 17.51 1.06 8.46
C GLN A 125 18.13 0.53 7.16
N LYS A 126 17.43 0.64 6.04
CA LYS A 126 17.93 0.23 4.71
C LYS A 126 18.92 1.23 4.12
N GLY A 127 19.01 2.45 4.68
CA GLY A 127 19.92 3.50 4.25
C GLY A 127 19.48 4.21 2.96
N PHE A 128 18.16 4.33 2.73
CA PHE A 128 17.58 5.07 1.61
C PHE A 128 16.69 6.20 2.10
N SER A 129 16.54 7.24 1.28
CA SER A 129 15.47 8.22 1.49
C SER A 129 14.11 7.62 1.14
N LEU A 130 13.04 8.17 1.74
CA LEU A 130 11.67 7.77 1.41
C LEU A 130 11.35 8.01 -0.06
N ARG A 131 11.83 9.14 -0.62
CA ARG A 131 11.67 9.46 -2.05
C ARG A 131 12.26 8.37 -2.94
N GLU A 132 13.49 7.93 -2.68
CA GLU A 132 14.14 6.85 -3.44
C GLU A 132 13.37 5.54 -3.41
N MET A 133 12.67 5.26 -2.31
CA MET A 133 11.89 4.04 -2.14
C MET A 133 10.50 4.13 -2.75
N TYR A 134 9.83 5.27 -2.63
CA TYR A 134 8.37 5.36 -2.77
C TYR A 134 7.85 6.34 -3.81
N GLU A 135 8.65 7.28 -4.32
CA GLU A 135 8.17 8.22 -5.35
C GLU A 135 7.67 7.50 -6.60
N ARG A 136 8.50 6.67 -7.22
CA ARG A 136 8.11 5.95 -8.44
C ARG A 136 6.98 4.92 -8.24
N PRO A 137 6.98 4.11 -7.16
CA PRO A 137 5.84 3.26 -6.87
C PRO A 137 4.52 4.03 -6.67
N ILE A 138 4.55 5.18 -5.99
CA ILE A 138 3.36 6.00 -5.78
C ILE A 138 2.91 6.67 -7.08
N GLU A 139 3.84 7.24 -7.86
CA GLU A 139 3.53 7.80 -9.19
C GLU A 139 2.87 6.74 -10.08
N SER A 140 3.42 5.53 -10.12
CA SER A 140 2.84 4.42 -10.89
C SER A 140 1.46 4.00 -10.40
N PHE A 141 1.14 4.19 -9.13
CA PHE A 141 -0.20 3.94 -8.59
C PHE A 141 -1.19 5.05 -9.00
N LEU A 142 -0.76 6.31 -8.98
CA LEU A 142 -1.57 7.44 -9.41
C LEU A 142 -1.80 7.43 -10.94
N ASP A 143 -0.79 7.05 -11.72
CA ASP A 143 -0.87 6.93 -13.17
C ASP A 143 -2.00 5.97 -13.60
N GLU A 144 -2.16 4.84 -12.88
CA GLU A 144 -3.25 3.87 -13.11
C GLU A 144 -4.65 4.47 -12.83
N GLN A 145 -4.71 5.51 -11.99
CA GLN A 145 -5.92 6.28 -11.70
C GLN A 145 -6.07 7.53 -12.59
N GLY A 146 -5.08 7.83 -13.42
CA GLY A 146 -5.07 9.00 -14.31
C GLY A 146 -4.64 10.31 -13.64
N PHE A 147 -3.90 10.24 -12.53
CA PHE A 147 -3.34 11.37 -11.81
C PHE A 147 -1.81 11.30 -11.76
N SER A 148 -1.16 12.45 -11.60
CA SER A 148 0.25 12.55 -11.21
C SER A 148 0.40 13.01 -9.76
N LEU A 149 1.59 12.89 -9.18
CA LEU A 149 1.86 13.50 -7.88
C LEU A 149 1.62 15.02 -7.90
N ALA A 150 1.96 15.69 -9.01
CA ALA A 150 1.73 17.12 -9.17
C ALA A 150 0.23 17.48 -9.21
N ASP A 151 -0.63 16.60 -9.73
CA ASP A 151 -2.09 16.83 -9.70
C ASP A 151 -2.65 16.77 -8.27
N VAL A 152 -2.11 15.87 -7.44
CA VAL A 152 -2.49 15.72 -6.02
C VAL A 152 -2.02 16.92 -5.19
N PHE A 153 -0.75 17.29 -5.33
CA PHE A 153 -0.14 18.34 -4.51
C PHE A 153 -0.37 19.76 -5.06
N GLY A 154 -0.72 19.90 -6.34
CA GLY A 154 -1.01 21.16 -7.02
C GLY A 154 0.14 21.71 -7.86
N ALA A 155 1.39 21.38 -7.53
CA ALA A 155 2.59 21.72 -8.31
C ALA A 155 3.78 20.79 -7.98
N ASP A 156 4.77 20.71 -8.88
CA ASP A 156 6.02 19.95 -8.67
C ASP A 156 6.82 20.45 -7.46
N GLU A 157 6.79 21.76 -7.17
CA GLU A 157 7.50 22.35 -6.03
C GLU A 157 6.95 21.81 -4.70
N ASP A 158 5.64 21.57 -4.62
CA ASP A 158 4.98 21.03 -3.43
C ASP A 158 5.29 19.52 -3.25
N VAL A 159 5.50 18.79 -4.36
CA VAL A 159 5.98 17.39 -4.32
C VAL A 159 7.39 17.34 -3.74
N ASP A 160 8.28 18.24 -4.16
CA ASP A 160 9.63 18.33 -3.62
C ASP A 160 9.61 18.68 -2.12
N GLU A 161 8.79 19.66 -1.70
CA GLU A 161 8.63 20.03 -0.28
C GLU A 161 8.13 18.84 0.56
N PHE A 162 7.16 18.07 0.04
CA PHE A 162 6.69 16.86 0.70
C PHE A 162 7.82 15.86 0.91
N TRP A 163 8.65 15.59 -0.09
CA TRP A 163 9.74 14.62 0.08
C TRP A 163 10.85 15.10 1.01
N GLU A 164 11.06 16.42 1.13
CA GLU A 164 11.96 17.00 2.12
C GLU A 164 11.39 16.90 3.55
N ASN A 165 10.06 17.01 3.70
CA ASN A 165 9.38 16.99 4.99
C ASN A 165 8.10 16.11 4.95
N PRO A 166 8.24 14.79 4.79
CA PRO A 166 7.08 13.93 4.56
C PRO A 166 6.17 13.89 5.77
N HIS A 167 4.86 13.86 5.52
CA HIS A 167 3.89 13.69 6.59
C HIS A 167 3.98 12.27 7.15
N VAL A 168 4.61 12.14 8.32
CA VAL A 168 4.74 10.87 9.02
C VAL A 168 3.55 10.68 9.94
N ALA A 169 2.72 9.67 9.65
CA ALA A 169 1.60 9.31 10.50
C ALA A 169 2.10 8.94 11.90
N ARG A 170 1.69 9.71 12.90
CA ARG A 170 2.08 9.50 14.31
C ARG A 170 1.46 8.27 14.96
N ARG A 171 0.54 7.60 14.27
CA ARG A 171 -0.10 6.38 14.77
C ARG A 171 0.95 5.26 14.77
N THR A 172 1.28 4.79 15.97
CA THR A 172 2.32 3.79 16.25
C THR A 172 1.89 2.36 15.97
N GLY A 173 0.66 2.18 15.51
CA GLY A 173 0.09 0.88 15.29
C GLY A 173 -1.37 1.01 14.91
N PRO A 174 -1.91 -0.03 14.28
CA PRO A 174 -3.31 -0.05 13.91
C PRO A 174 -4.17 -0.26 15.20
N PRO A 175 -5.42 0.24 15.26
CA PRO A 175 -6.25 0.23 16.47
C PRO A 175 -6.46 -1.18 17.01
N THR A 176 -6.29 -1.37 18.33
CA THR A 176 -6.13 -2.69 18.96
C THR A 176 -7.37 -3.59 18.96
N ASP A 177 -8.54 -3.08 18.59
CA ASP A 177 -9.79 -3.72 19.00
C ASP A 177 -10.54 -4.41 17.84
N ASP A 178 -10.33 -4.01 16.58
CA ASP A 178 -10.95 -4.66 15.40
C ASP A 178 -9.94 -4.90 14.25
N THR A 179 -9.35 -6.09 14.21
CA THR A 179 -8.52 -6.53 13.07
C THR A 179 -9.38 -7.19 12.01
N TRP A 180 -9.38 -6.65 10.80
CA TRP A 180 -9.99 -7.29 9.64
C TRP A 180 -8.95 -8.14 8.90
N GLN A 181 -9.16 -9.44 8.89
CA GLN A 181 -8.28 -10.34 8.14
C GLN A 181 -8.79 -10.42 6.71
N ILE A 182 -7.93 -10.09 5.73
CA ILE A 182 -8.13 -10.43 4.33
C ILE A 182 -7.31 -11.69 4.05
N PRO A 183 -7.94 -12.86 3.91
CA PRO A 183 -7.25 -14.02 3.36
C PRO A 183 -6.84 -13.71 1.91
N LEU A 184 -5.56 -13.85 1.53
CA LEU A 184 -5.12 -13.64 0.14
C LEU A 184 -5.91 -14.46 -0.88
N ARG A 185 -6.38 -15.64 -0.47
CA ARG A 185 -7.25 -16.51 -1.28
C ARG A 185 -8.60 -15.88 -1.66
N GLN A 186 -9.02 -14.80 -1.00
CA GLN A 186 -10.21 -14.01 -1.33
C GLN A 186 -9.88 -12.81 -2.22
N CYS A 187 -8.62 -12.65 -2.59
CA CYS A 187 -8.16 -11.67 -3.55
C CYS A 187 -7.88 -12.33 -4.90
N THR A 188 -8.17 -11.59 -5.96
CA THR A 188 -7.64 -11.78 -7.31
C THR A 188 -6.40 -10.93 -7.43
N TRP A 189 -5.29 -11.50 -7.92
CA TRP A 189 -4.12 -10.70 -8.26
C TRP A 189 -4.22 -10.20 -9.69
N LEU A 190 -4.07 -8.90 -9.84
CA LEU A 190 -4.15 -8.24 -11.15
C LEU A 190 -2.75 -8.04 -11.73
N ASN A 191 -1.82 -7.49 -10.94
CA ASN A 191 -0.46 -7.18 -11.40
C ASN A 191 0.51 -6.95 -10.22
N THR A 192 1.81 -7.13 -10.49
CA THR A 192 2.91 -6.67 -9.63
C THR A 192 3.92 -5.89 -10.46
N VAL A 193 4.21 -4.66 -10.03
CA VAL A 193 5.26 -3.81 -10.63
C VAL A 193 6.42 -3.71 -9.65
N SER A 194 7.65 -3.93 -10.12
CA SER A 194 8.86 -3.95 -9.29
C SER A 194 9.76 -2.76 -9.61
N PHE A 195 10.23 -2.08 -8.57
CA PHE A 195 11.05 -0.87 -8.65
C PHE A 195 12.37 -1.10 -7.94
N ALA A 196 13.49 -0.98 -8.65
CA ALA A 196 14.81 -1.04 -8.04
C ALA A 196 15.11 0.27 -7.28
N VAL A 197 15.51 0.15 -6.02
CA VAL A 197 15.88 1.26 -5.12
C VAL A 197 17.39 1.46 -5.14
N GLY A 198 17.83 2.72 -5.22
CA GLY A 198 19.24 3.10 -5.07
C GLY A 198 20.12 2.95 -6.31
N VAL A 199 19.53 2.71 -7.48
CA VAL A 199 20.20 2.98 -8.75
C VAL A 199 19.65 4.32 -9.21
N GLY A 200 20.47 5.37 -9.25
CA GLY A 200 20.08 6.64 -9.85
C GLY A 200 19.38 6.36 -11.18
N ALA A 201 18.09 6.64 -11.24
CA ALA A 201 17.25 6.41 -12.39
C ALA A 201 17.70 7.38 -13.48
N VAL A 202 18.75 7.02 -14.21
CA VAL A 202 19.10 7.67 -15.47
C VAL A 202 17.95 7.35 -16.41
N GLY A 203 17.25 8.40 -16.84
CA GLY A 203 16.07 8.34 -17.68
C GLY A 203 16.21 7.39 -18.86
N GLY A 204 15.29 6.44 -18.94
CA GLY A 204 15.03 5.66 -20.14
C GLY A 204 13.90 6.30 -20.92
N GLY A 205 14.17 7.44 -21.54
CA GLY A 205 13.37 7.93 -22.66
C GLY A 205 13.50 6.93 -23.81
N GLY A 206 12.56 5.99 -23.87
CA GLY A 206 12.34 5.17 -25.06
C GLY A 206 11.32 5.88 -25.93
N GLU A 207 11.79 6.69 -26.87
CA GLU A 207 11.00 7.15 -28.01
C GLU A 207 10.36 5.94 -28.72
N LEU A 208 9.05 6.03 -28.99
CA LEU A 208 8.38 5.26 -30.03
C LEU A 208 8.61 5.92 -31.40
#